data_AF-A0A520GY19-F1
#
_entry.id   AF-A0A520GY19-F1
#
_cell.length_a   1.000
_cell.length_b   1.000
_cell.length_c   1.000
_cell.angle_alpha   90.00
_cell.angle_beta   90.00
_cell.angle_gamma   90.00
#
_symmetry.space_group_name_H-M   'P 1'
#
loop_
_entity.id
_entity.type
_entity.pdbx_description
1 polymer ?
#
loop_
_entity_poly.entity_id
_entity_poly.type
_entity_poly.pdbx_seq_one_letter_code
_entity_poly.pdbx_strand_id
1 'polypeptide(L)'
;NDIYFTTVPEGGWDYEAGSVLYRIKSGTDVLDNTYTFDFSSKSNGHTAQAIWYIGNGQAIVRVRIPADRSNADFYYKWDSYFSIVNVRTGAVIKKLNLPVDKGEVYVQAVIIEDGKAYIMLNEANAAGAIWEYDPSNAKLTKGATFGAGYDYLLRLDKW
;
A
#
# COMPACT_ATOMS: atom_id res chain seq x y z
N ASN A 1 -4.82 -16.83 11.33
CA ASN A 1 -4.41 -16.46 9.96
C ASN A 1 -2.93 -16.18 9.97
N ASP A 2 -2.23 -16.52 8.88
CA ASP A 2 -0.83 -16.12 8.71
C ASP A 2 -0.72 -14.59 8.72
N ILE A 3 0.38 -14.08 9.26
CA ILE A 3 0.72 -12.65 9.23
C ILE A 3 1.65 -12.44 8.04
N TYR A 4 1.35 -11.42 7.24
CA TYR A 4 2.19 -10.96 6.15
C TYR A 4 2.61 -9.52 6.42
N PHE A 5 3.89 -9.23 6.21
CA PHE A 5 4.42 -7.88 6.40
C PHE A 5 5.52 -7.60 5.38
N THR A 6 5.77 -6.32 5.10
CA THR A 6 6.76 -5.88 4.13
C THR A 6 7.92 -5.18 4.82
N THR A 7 9.11 -5.32 4.26
CA THR A 7 10.20 -4.39 4.56
C THR A 7 9.96 -3.05 3.87
N VAL A 8 10.35 -2.00 4.58
CA VAL A 8 10.36 -0.63 4.10
C VAL A 8 11.77 -0.09 4.40
N PRO A 9 12.76 -0.37 3.54
CA PRO A 9 14.18 -0.18 3.88
C PRO A 9 14.64 1.29 3.95
N GLU A 10 13.70 2.22 3.89
CA GLU A 10 13.92 3.67 3.94
C GLU A 10 14.41 4.15 5.33
N GLY A 11 14.21 3.33 6.37
CA GLY A 11 14.81 3.52 7.69
C GLY A 11 16.33 3.36 7.63
N GLY A 12 17.06 4.47 7.50
CA GLY A 12 18.52 4.48 7.35
C GLY A 12 19.03 5.16 6.08
N TRP A 13 18.16 5.88 5.34
CA TRP A 13 18.47 6.61 4.09
C TRP A 13 18.73 5.73 2.86
N ASP A 14 18.42 4.43 2.94
CA ASP A 14 18.49 3.53 1.78
C ASP A 14 17.16 3.51 1.01
N TYR A 15 16.93 4.59 0.26
CA TYR A 15 15.75 4.69 -0.60
C TYR A 15 15.87 3.87 -1.89
N GLU A 16 16.96 3.14 -2.15
CA GLU A 16 17.08 2.32 -3.36
C GLU A 16 16.93 0.83 -3.09
N ALA A 17 17.05 0.40 -1.83
CA ALA A 17 16.80 -0.98 -1.45
C ALA A 17 15.37 -1.42 -1.77
N GLY A 18 15.26 -2.65 -2.29
CA GLY A 18 13.98 -3.27 -2.62
C GLY A 18 13.19 -3.70 -1.37
N SER A 19 11.88 -3.82 -1.55
CA SER A 19 10.97 -4.36 -0.54
C SER A 19 10.78 -5.86 -0.71
N VAL A 20 10.75 -6.57 0.41
CA VAL A 20 10.46 -8.01 0.50
C VAL A 20 9.30 -8.21 1.46
N LEU A 21 8.36 -9.07 1.09
CA LEU A 21 7.29 -9.52 1.97
C LEU A 21 7.69 -10.84 2.64
N TYR A 22 7.47 -10.89 3.94
CA TYR A 22 7.69 -12.06 4.78
C TYR A 22 6.36 -12.57 5.33
N ARG A 23 6.42 -13.79 5.89
CA ARG A 23 5.29 -14.47 6.52
C ARG A 23 5.67 -14.99 7.89
N ILE A 24 4.74 -14.89 8.84
CA ILE A 24 4.70 -15.69 10.06
C ILE A 24 3.47 -16.59 9.98
N LYS A 25 3.63 -17.90 10.13
CA LYS A 25 2.51 -18.85 10.05
C LYS A 25 1.59 -18.72 11.27
N SER A 26 0.30 -18.95 11.05
CA SER A 26 -0.69 -18.93 12.13
C SER A 26 -0.29 -19.89 13.27
N GLY A 27 -0.30 -19.39 14.51
CA GLY A 27 0.09 -20.18 15.69
C GLY A 27 1.60 -20.27 15.92
N THR A 28 2.40 -19.53 15.16
CA THR A 28 3.86 -19.40 15.37
C THR A 28 4.25 -17.95 15.59
N ASP A 29 5.43 -17.73 16.16
CA ASP A 29 6.09 -16.43 16.34
C ASP A 29 7.42 -16.33 15.57
N VAL A 30 7.75 -17.37 14.80
CA VAL A 30 8.96 -17.44 13.98
C VAL A 30 8.68 -17.07 12.53
N LEU A 31 9.67 -16.43 11.89
CA LEU A 31 9.64 -16.19 10.45
C LEU A 31 9.59 -17.51 9.68
N ASP A 32 8.71 -17.58 8.70
CA ASP A 32 8.61 -18.74 7.82
C ASP A 32 9.74 -18.75 6.79
N ASN A 33 10.79 -19.52 7.06
CA ASN A 33 11.96 -19.66 6.18
C ASN A 33 11.65 -20.26 4.80
N THR A 34 10.44 -20.80 4.58
CA THR A 34 10.00 -21.33 3.28
C THR A 34 9.28 -20.29 2.42
N TYR A 35 9.13 -19.05 2.90
CA TYR A 35 8.38 -18.01 2.22
C TYR A 35 9.16 -16.70 2.16
N THR A 36 9.38 -16.23 0.95
CA THR A 36 9.80 -14.86 0.65
C THR A 36 9.11 -14.39 -0.62
N PHE A 37 8.69 -13.14 -0.64
CA PHE A 37 8.19 -12.49 -1.83
C PHE A 37 8.97 -11.19 -2.06
N ASP A 38 9.95 -11.26 -2.96
CA ASP A 38 10.63 -10.07 -3.47
C ASP A 38 9.65 -9.23 -4.30
N PHE A 39 9.11 -8.20 -3.66
CA PHE A 39 8.10 -7.35 -4.27
C PHE A 39 8.71 -6.48 -5.35
N SER A 40 9.86 -5.88 -5.09
CA SER A 40 10.51 -4.95 -6.00
C SER A 40 10.88 -5.59 -7.34
N SER A 41 11.33 -6.86 -7.37
CA SER A 41 11.55 -7.55 -8.65
C SER A 41 10.26 -7.85 -9.43
N LYS A 42 9.09 -7.83 -8.77
CA LYS A 42 7.78 -7.99 -9.40
C LYS A 42 7.06 -6.68 -9.68
N SER A 43 7.60 -5.54 -9.25
CA SER A 43 7.00 -4.21 -9.41
C SER A 43 7.93 -3.20 -10.09
N ASN A 44 8.77 -3.67 -11.02
CA ASN A 44 9.69 -2.81 -11.79
C ASN A 44 10.64 -1.98 -10.90
N GLY A 45 11.14 -2.57 -9.82
CA GLY A 45 12.03 -1.91 -8.86
C GLY A 45 11.33 -1.00 -7.86
N HIS A 46 10.01 -0.81 -7.95
CA HIS A 46 9.27 0.01 -6.97
C HIS A 46 9.24 -0.65 -5.59
N THR A 47 9.04 0.14 -4.53
CA THR A 47 9.07 -0.34 -3.14
C THR A 47 7.66 -0.33 -2.52
N ALA A 48 7.41 -1.29 -1.65
CA ALA A 48 6.18 -1.37 -0.87
C ALA A 48 6.33 -0.52 0.40
N GLN A 49 5.45 0.47 0.59
CA GLN A 49 5.45 1.33 1.78
C GLN A 49 4.54 0.79 2.88
N ALA A 50 3.46 0.13 2.49
CA ALA A 50 2.46 -0.39 3.41
C ALA A 50 1.68 -1.53 2.75
N ILE A 51 1.13 -2.43 3.58
CA ILE A 51 0.35 -3.58 3.14
C ILE A 51 -0.87 -3.77 4.04
N TRP A 52 -2.01 -4.07 3.43
CA TRP A 52 -3.24 -4.42 4.13
C TRP A 52 -3.85 -5.68 3.54
N TYR A 53 -4.00 -6.72 4.37
CA TYR A 53 -4.61 -7.98 3.95
C TYR A 53 -6.12 -7.82 3.77
N ILE A 54 -6.64 -8.19 2.60
CA ILE A 54 -8.06 -8.01 2.24
C ILE A 54 -8.82 -9.35 2.13
N GLY A 55 -8.21 -10.45 2.59
CA GLY A 55 -8.82 -11.79 2.55
C GLY A 55 -8.40 -12.61 1.33
N ASN A 56 -8.70 -13.92 1.36
CA ASN A 56 -8.48 -14.87 0.25
C ASN A 56 -7.06 -14.86 -0.36
N GLY A 57 -6.03 -14.61 0.45
CA GLY A 57 -4.65 -14.53 -0.01
C GLY A 57 -4.33 -13.25 -0.78
N GLN A 58 -5.23 -12.27 -0.81
CA GLN A 58 -5.01 -10.97 -1.43
C GLN A 58 -4.65 -9.91 -0.39
N ALA A 59 -3.81 -8.96 -0.79
CA ALA A 59 -3.53 -7.75 -0.03
C ALA A 59 -3.45 -6.55 -0.97
N ILE A 60 -3.76 -5.36 -0.44
CA ILE A 60 -3.43 -4.08 -1.05
C ILE A 60 -2.04 -3.68 -0.59
N VAL A 61 -1.19 -3.26 -1.52
CA VAL A 61 0.10 -2.64 -1.23
C VAL A 61 0.06 -1.19 -1.71
N ARG A 62 0.43 -0.23 -0.84
CA ARG A 62 0.76 1.13 -1.27
C ARG A 62 2.20 1.12 -1.74
N VAL A 63 2.39 1.48 -3.01
CA VAL A 63 3.64 1.33 -3.73
C VAL A 63 4.21 2.71 -4.01
N ARG A 64 5.46 2.94 -3.59
CA ARG A 64 6.18 4.17 -3.88
C ARG A 64 6.57 4.22 -5.34
N ILE A 65 6.32 5.34 -5.98
CA ILE A 65 6.93 5.68 -7.26
C ILE A 65 8.28 6.34 -6.97
N PRO A 66 9.39 5.88 -7.57
CA PRO A 66 10.68 6.54 -7.43
C PRO A 66 10.57 8.04 -7.76
N ALA A 67 11.07 8.88 -6.86
CA ALA A 67 10.99 10.33 -6.95
C ALA A 67 12.37 10.97 -7.10
N ASP A 68 12.42 12.20 -7.60
CA ASP A 68 13.65 12.99 -7.69
C ASP A 68 14.14 13.39 -6.29
N ARG A 69 15.33 12.92 -5.92
CA ARG A 69 15.98 13.23 -4.64
C ARG A 69 16.37 14.70 -4.49
N SER A 70 16.39 15.47 -5.57
CA SER A 70 16.65 16.92 -5.52
C SER A 70 15.44 17.72 -5.00
N ASN A 71 14.26 17.09 -4.93
CA ASN A 71 13.06 17.72 -4.36
C ASN A 71 13.19 17.86 -2.84
N ALA A 72 13.04 19.08 -2.33
CA ALA A 72 13.11 19.38 -0.89
C ALA A 72 12.08 18.60 -0.06
N ASP A 73 10.92 18.25 -0.66
CA ASP A 73 9.86 17.50 0.00
C ASP A 73 10.05 15.97 -0.08
N PHE A 74 11.12 15.48 -0.71
CA PHE A 74 11.37 14.05 -0.94
C PHE A 74 11.28 13.21 0.34
N TYR A 75 11.66 13.76 1.49
CA TYR A 75 11.65 13.03 2.76
C TYR A 75 10.28 12.91 3.43
N TYR A 76 9.30 13.67 2.95
CA TYR A 76 7.99 13.80 3.59
C TYR A 76 6.84 13.41 2.66
N LYS A 77 7.03 13.53 1.33
CA LYS A 77 5.96 13.31 0.36
C LYS A 77 6.41 12.39 -0.76
N TRP A 78 5.62 11.35 -0.99
CA TRP A 78 5.84 10.41 -2.08
C TRP A 78 4.61 10.26 -2.96
N ASP A 79 4.87 10.27 -4.26
CA ASP A 79 3.90 9.81 -5.25
C ASP A 79 3.78 8.29 -5.12
N SER A 80 2.54 7.81 -4.98
CA SER A 80 2.24 6.41 -4.73
C SER A 80 1.10 5.91 -5.60
N TYR A 81 1.03 4.60 -5.77
CA TYR A 81 -0.15 3.93 -6.32
C TYR A 81 -0.48 2.70 -5.48
N PHE A 82 -1.67 2.16 -5.68
CA PHE A 82 -2.11 0.96 -4.98
C PHE A 82 -2.09 -0.25 -5.91
N SER A 83 -1.60 -1.39 -5.42
CA SER A 83 -1.60 -2.67 -6.13
C SER A 83 -2.27 -3.76 -5.33
N ILE A 84 -2.91 -4.70 -6.02
CA ILE A 84 -3.33 -5.97 -5.45
C ILE A 84 -2.20 -6.98 -5.64
N VAL A 85 -1.87 -7.68 -4.58
CA VAL A 85 -0.90 -8.79 -4.59
C VAL A 85 -1.54 -10.07 -4.07
N ASN A 86 -1.07 -11.22 -4.54
CA ASN A 86 -1.32 -12.51 -3.91
C ASN A 86 -0.19 -12.81 -2.92
N VAL A 87 -0.49 -12.72 -1.63
CA VAL A 87 0.49 -12.97 -0.56
C VAL A 87 0.74 -14.46 -0.35
N ARG A 88 -0.10 -15.37 -0.84
CA ARG A 88 0.18 -16.82 -0.74
C ARG A 88 1.20 -17.27 -1.78
N THR A 89 1.11 -16.73 -2.99
CA THR A 89 1.95 -17.12 -4.13
C THR A 89 3.11 -16.17 -4.40
N GLY A 90 3.15 -15.00 -3.74
CA GLY A 90 4.21 -14.01 -3.95
C GLY A 90 4.14 -13.37 -5.34
N ALA A 91 2.96 -12.85 -5.72
CA ALA A 91 2.74 -12.28 -7.05
C ALA A 91 2.02 -10.94 -6.99
N VAL A 92 2.41 -10.01 -7.86
CA VAL A 92 1.62 -8.80 -8.15
C VAL A 92 0.49 -9.19 -9.10
N ILE A 93 -0.75 -8.93 -8.71
CA ILE A 93 -1.94 -9.24 -9.53
C ILE A 93 -2.24 -8.08 -10.47
N LYS A 94 -2.42 -6.87 -9.93
CA LYS A 94 -2.76 -5.68 -10.72
C LYS A 94 -2.43 -4.40 -9.98
N LYS A 95 -2.08 -3.35 -10.75
CA LYS A 95 -2.19 -1.97 -10.30
C LYS A 95 -3.66 -1.56 -10.31
N LEU A 96 -4.12 -0.90 -9.25
CA LEU A 96 -5.47 -0.34 -9.19
C LEU A 96 -5.56 0.89 -10.10
N ASN A 97 -6.68 1.02 -10.82
CA ASN A 97 -6.95 2.17 -11.68
C ASN A 97 -7.45 3.35 -10.84
N LEU A 98 -6.53 3.95 -10.09
CA LEU A 98 -6.74 5.11 -9.23
C LEU A 98 -5.81 6.25 -9.69
N PRO A 99 -6.15 7.52 -9.40
CA PRO A 99 -5.20 8.62 -9.53
C PRO A 99 -3.91 8.37 -8.73
N VAL A 100 -2.87 9.14 -9.01
CA VAL A 100 -1.65 9.11 -8.19
C VAL A 100 -2.00 9.62 -6.80
N ASP A 101 -1.70 8.80 -5.80
CA ASP A 101 -1.81 9.19 -4.40
C ASP A 101 -0.59 10.04 -4.04
N LYS A 102 -0.84 11.26 -3.57
CA LYS A 102 0.19 12.24 -3.22
C LYS A 102 0.05 12.58 -1.76
N GLY A 103 0.99 12.16 -0.92
CA GLY A 103 0.88 12.52 0.48
C GLY A 103 1.98 11.95 1.32
N GLU A 104 1.73 12.04 2.62
CA GLU A 104 2.66 11.67 3.66
C GLU A 104 3.12 10.21 3.52
N VAL A 105 4.34 9.97 4.00
CA VAL A 105 4.90 8.64 4.17
C VAL A 105 4.26 7.94 5.38
N TYR A 106 4.33 6.61 5.45
CA TYR A 106 3.87 5.85 6.63
C TYR A 106 2.40 6.04 7.05
N VAL A 107 1.48 6.21 6.09
CA VAL A 107 0.04 6.40 6.34
C VAL A 107 -0.73 5.09 6.52
N GLN A 108 -1.81 5.12 7.30
CA GLN A 108 -2.83 4.08 7.37
C GLN A 108 -3.99 4.39 6.41
N ALA A 109 -3.70 4.30 5.11
CA ALA A 109 -4.64 4.72 4.06
C ALA A 109 -5.79 3.75 3.79
N VAL A 110 -5.74 2.51 4.30
CA VAL A 110 -6.73 1.48 3.98
C VAL A 110 -7.32 0.86 5.24
N ILE A 111 -8.65 0.78 5.29
CA ILE A 111 -9.39 -0.05 6.26
C ILE A 111 -10.15 -1.16 5.55
N ILE A 112 -10.36 -2.28 6.23
CA ILE A 112 -11.15 -3.41 5.73
C ILE A 112 -12.43 -3.53 6.53
N GLU A 113 -13.56 -3.56 5.84
CA GLU A 113 -14.90 -3.63 6.42
C GLU A 113 -15.84 -4.40 5.50
N ASP A 114 -16.63 -5.32 6.07
CA ASP A 114 -17.62 -6.13 5.36
C ASP A 114 -17.09 -6.80 4.08
N GLY A 115 -15.83 -7.28 4.14
CA GLY A 115 -15.16 -7.94 3.02
C GLY A 115 -14.67 -7.01 1.91
N LYS A 116 -14.77 -5.69 2.10
CA LYS A 116 -14.29 -4.66 1.18
C LYS A 116 -13.16 -3.86 1.77
N ALA A 117 -12.38 -3.22 0.91
CA ALA A 117 -11.35 -2.28 1.32
C ALA A 117 -11.76 -0.84 1.00
N TYR A 118 -11.56 0.07 1.95
CA TYR A 118 -11.79 1.50 1.77
C TYR A 118 -10.43 2.19 1.77
N ILE A 119 -10.11 2.83 0.64
CA ILE A 119 -8.80 3.41 0.33
C ILE A 119 -8.94 4.93 0.33
N MET A 120 -8.33 5.59 1.31
CA MET A 120 -8.14 7.03 1.28
C MET A 120 -7.06 7.39 0.28
N LEU A 121 -7.42 8.26 -0.67
CA LEU A 121 -6.52 8.74 -1.71
C LEU A 121 -6.44 10.25 -1.67
N ASN A 122 -5.22 10.78 -1.56
CA ASN A 122 -4.96 12.21 -1.59
C ASN A 122 -4.51 12.66 -2.98
N GLU A 123 -5.18 13.66 -3.55
CA GLU A 123 -4.74 14.32 -4.77
C GLU A 123 -4.23 15.72 -4.40
N ALA A 124 -2.93 16.00 -4.59
CA ALA A 124 -2.31 17.22 -4.04
C ALA A 124 -3.03 18.54 -4.37
N ASN A 125 -3.61 18.66 -5.56
CA ASN A 125 -4.29 19.88 -6.04
C ASN A 125 -5.75 19.62 -6.44
N ALA A 126 -6.36 18.54 -5.95
CA ALA A 126 -7.74 18.20 -6.24
C ALA A 126 -8.44 17.65 -4.98
N ALA A 127 -9.76 17.53 -5.05
CA ALA A 127 -10.53 16.90 -3.98
C ALA A 127 -10.14 15.41 -3.90
N GLY A 128 -9.58 14.99 -2.76
CA GLY A 128 -9.33 13.57 -2.52
C GLY A 128 -10.62 12.81 -2.24
N ALA A 129 -10.50 11.49 -2.17
CA ALA A 129 -11.66 10.62 -2.00
C ALA A 129 -11.33 9.33 -1.25
N ILE A 130 -12.37 8.75 -0.66
CA ILE A 130 -12.36 7.36 -0.20
C ILE A 130 -12.88 6.51 -1.36
N TRP A 131 -12.10 5.52 -1.76
CA TRP A 131 -12.46 4.54 -2.79
C TRP A 131 -12.76 3.19 -2.17
N GLU A 132 -13.89 2.60 -2.54
CA GLU A 132 -14.24 1.23 -2.17
C GLU A 132 -13.65 0.27 -3.23
N TYR A 133 -12.94 -0.76 -2.77
CA TYR A 133 -12.50 -1.90 -3.57
C TYR A 133 -13.20 -3.17 -3.09
N ASP A 134 -13.93 -3.81 -4.00
CA ASP A 134 -14.56 -5.10 -3.79
C ASP A 134 -13.68 -6.22 -4.38
N PRO A 135 -13.04 -7.07 -3.55
CA PRO A 135 -12.17 -8.14 -4.03
C PRO A 135 -12.92 -9.27 -4.75
N SER A 136 -14.24 -9.41 -4.57
CA SER A 136 -15.02 -10.51 -5.17
C SER A 136 -15.19 -10.37 -6.68
N ASN A 137 -15.27 -9.14 -7.17
CA ASN A 137 -15.46 -8.79 -8.59
C ASN A 137 -14.40 -7.80 -9.09
N ALA A 138 -13.44 -7.45 -8.22
CA ALA A 138 -12.33 -6.57 -8.49
C ALA A 138 -12.73 -5.13 -8.90
N LYS A 139 -13.91 -4.68 -8.47
CA LYS A 139 -14.51 -3.36 -8.79
C LYS A 139 -13.97 -2.27 -7.86
N LEU A 140 -13.73 -1.09 -8.43
CA LEU A 140 -13.48 0.16 -7.71
C LEU A 140 -14.70 1.05 -7.81
N THR A 141 -15.14 1.61 -6.68
CA THR A 141 -16.24 2.57 -6.61
C THR A 141 -15.77 3.81 -5.87
N LYS A 142 -15.92 4.99 -6.47
CA LYS A 142 -15.63 6.26 -5.78
C LYS A 142 -16.69 6.51 -4.72
N GLY A 143 -16.26 6.74 -3.49
CA GLY A 143 -17.12 7.03 -2.35
C GLY A 143 -17.07 8.51 -1.95
N ALA A 144 -17.06 8.76 -0.64
CA ALA A 144 -17.04 10.10 -0.08
C ALA A 144 -15.81 10.89 -0.54
N THR A 145 -16.00 12.18 -0.80
CA THR A 145 -14.94 13.12 -1.17
C THR A 145 -14.65 14.08 -0.04
N PHE A 146 -13.43 14.57 0.02
CA PHE A 146 -13.03 15.66 0.91
C PHE A 146 -12.34 16.76 0.10
N GLY A 147 -12.28 17.97 0.65
CA GLY A 147 -11.70 19.13 -0.02
C GLY A 147 -10.26 18.95 -0.51
N ALA A 148 -9.80 19.89 -1.33
CA ALA A 148 -8.40 19.97 -1.74
C ALA A 148 -7.57 20.71 -0.67
N GLY A 149 -6.23 20.61 -0.79
CA GLY A 149 -5.31 21.42 0.03
C GLY A 149 -5.06 20.88 1.44
N TYR A 150 -5.32 19.60 1.68
CA TYR A 150 -4.88 18.96 2.92
C TYR A 150 -3.39 18.63 2.84
N ASP A 151 -2.64 19.14 3.81
CA ASP A 151 -1.22 18.80 3.98
C ASP A 151 -1.05 17.35 4.47
N TYR A 152 -1.99 16.86 5.29
CA TYR A 152 -1.89 15.55 5.96
C TYR A 152 -3.20 14.76 5.94
N LEU A 153 -3.11 13.52 5.44
CA LEU A 153 -4.13 12.49 5.57
C LEU A 153 -3.48 11.24 6.16
N LEU A 154 -3.54 11.09 7.48
CA LEU A 154 -2.73 10.10 8.18
C LEU A 154 -3.37 8.70 8.24
N ARG A 155 -4.66 8.64 8.60
CA ARG A 155 -5.33 7.36 8.87
C ARG A 155 -6.83 7.41 8.62
N LEU A 156 -7.36 6.29 8.15
CA LEU A 156 -8.78 5.96 8.27
C LEU A 156 -8.98 5.06 9.49
N ASP A 157 -10.04 5.32 10.25
CA ASP A 157 -10.39 4.56 11.45
C ASP A 157 -11.84 4.12 11.46
N LYS A 158 -12.08 3.01 12.14
CA LYS A 158 -13.41 2.59 12.57
C LYS A 158 -13.72 3.23 13.92
N TRP A 159 -14.98 3.58 14.10
CA TRP A 159 -15.52 4.14 15.33
C TRP A 159 -16.22 3.07 16.15
#